data_AF-A0A835HG44-F1
#
_entry.id   AF-A0A835HG44-F1
#
_cell.length_a   1.000
_cell.length_b   1.000
_cell.length_c   1.000
_cell.angle_alpha   90.00
_cell.angle_beta   90.00
_cell.angle_gamma   90.00
#
_symmetry.space_group_name_H-M   'P 1'
#
loop_
_entity.id
_entity.type
_entity.pdbx_description
1 polymer ?
#
loop_
_entity_poly.entity_id
_entity_poly.type
_entity_poly.pdbx_seq_one_letter_code
_entity_poly.pdbx_strand_id
1 'polypeptide(L)'
;MQTWLRLVPTMRRINRSLKTFKLSNIKVSTTIAIDVLESSSTSSFQPSNATFRSDIKVSVMKPMLQFLNQTKSSFHYDVYPYFAWSTNPHVFDLEYALLKGGEKSRYTDPVTKLTYTNLLDQLIDSAIFAMNKLGFPDIKLTIAETGWPTAGDKNEVGANIHNAAIYNRNLVRKLSAKPLVGTPARPGVVIPTFIFALFNENQKPGPTTERHWGLFYPNETQVYKITLNGE
;
A
#
# COMPACT_ATOMS: atom_id res chain seq x y z
N MET A 1 -16.13 -22.10 -8.56
CA MET A 1 -16.34 -20.75 -9.14
C MET A 1 -15.45 -19.79 -8.37
N GLN A 2 -14.45 -19.16 -9.00
CA GLN A 2 -13.52 -18.30 -8.27
C GLN A 2 -14.24 -17.07 -7.69
N THR A 3 -14.08 -16.82 -6.39
CA THR A 3 -14.80 -15.79 -5.62
C THR A 3 -14.61 -14.38 -6.18
N TRP A 4 -13.44 -14.09 -6.75
CA TRP A 4 -13.08 -12.78 -7.30
C TRP A 4 -14.00 -12.27 -8.44
N LEU A 5 -14.68 -13.15 -9.19
CA LEU A 5 -15.57 -12.75 -10.30
C LEU A 5 -16.87 -12.14 -9.76
N ARG A 6 -17.19 -12.37 -8.48
CA ARG A 6 -18.35 -11.79 -7.79
C ARG A 6 -18.09 -10.38 -7.25
N LEU A 7 -16.83 -9.93 -7.25
CA LEU A 7 -16.42 -8.65 -6.64
C LEU A 7 -17.16 -7.46 -7.26
N VAL A 8 -16.96 -7.21 -8.56
CA VAL A 8 -17.55 -6.04 -9.24
C VAL A 8 -19.08 -6.07 -9.28
N PRO A 9 -19.75 -7.22 -9.55
CA PRO A 9 -21.20 -7.33 -9.38
C PRO A 9 -21.68 -6.93 -7.97
N THR A 10 -20.96 -7.33 -6.94
CA THR A 10 -21.29 -7.00 -5.54
C THR A 10 -21.10 -5.51 -5.25
N MET A 11 -19.97 -4.92 -5.67
CA MET A 11 -19.73 -3.48 -5.55
C MET A 11 -20.85 -2.65 -6.21
N ARG A 12 -21.31 -3.07 -7.40
CA ARG A 12 -22.43 -2.42 -8.11
C ARG A 12 -23.75 -2.51 -7.34
N ARG A 13 -24.03 -3.65 -6.71
CA ARG A 13 -25.23 -3.85 -5.87
C ARG A 13 -25.19 -2.96 -4.63
N ILE A 14 -24.05 -2.89 -3.94
CA ILE A 14 -23.87 -2.02 -2.77
C ILE A 14 -24.06 -0.54 -3.17
N ASN A 15 -23.41 -0.10 -4.25
CA ASN A 15 -23.55 1.29 -4.74
C ASN A 15 -25.00 1.62 -5.16
N ARG A 16 -25.74 0.66 -5.72
CA ARG A 16 -27.17 0.84 -6.01
C ARG A 16 -27.98 1.05 -4.72
N SER A 17 -27.72 0.22 -3.70
CA SER A 17 -28.37 0.37 -2.39
C SER A 17 -28.11 1.75 -1.78
N LEU A 18 -26.84 2.19 -1.75
CA LEU A 18 -26.48 3.52 -1.24
C LEU A 18 -27.22 4.64 -1.99
N LYS A 19 -27.36 4.53 -3.32
CA LYS A 19 -28.14 5.49 -4.12
C LYS A 19 -29.62 5.47 -3.77
N THR A 20 -30.23 4.29 -3.59
CA THR A 20 -31.63 4.15 -3.18
C THR A 20 -31.91 4.85 -1.85
N PHE A 21 -30.99 4.73 -0.88
CA PHE A 21 -31.08 5.39 0.42
C PHE A 21 -30.53 6.82 0.44
N LYS A 22 -30.17 7.40 -0.72
CA LYS A 22 -29.62 8.77 -0.86
C LYS A 22 -28.33 9.01 -0.04
N LEU A 23 -27.54 7.97 0.18
CA LEU A 23 -26.25 8.02 0.89
C LEU A 23 -25.09 8.33 -0.08
N SER A 24 -25.14 9.48 -0.76
CA SER A 24 -24.20 9.84 -1.83
C SER A 24 -22.75 10.10 -1.39
N ASN A 25 -22.54 10.36 -0.10
CA ASN A 25 -21.24 10.64 0.50
C ASN A 25 -20.42 9.36 0.81
N ILE A 26 -21.06 8.19 0.79
CA ILE A 26 -20.38 6.91 1.04
C ILE A 26 -19.90 6.34 -0.30
N LYS A 27 -18.59 6.16 -0.45
CA LYS A 27 -17.97 5.58 -1.66
C LYS A 27 -17.75 4.08 -1.47
N VAL A 28 -17.94 3.32 -2.56
CA VAL A 28 -17.71 1.87 -2.58
C VAL A 28 -16.36 1.59 -3.20
N SER A 29 -15.51 0.86 -2.49
CA SER A 29 -14.23 0.35 -2.98
C SER A 29 -14.00 -1.08 -2.47
N THR A 30 -12.81 -1.62 -2.71
CA THR A 30 -12.30 -2.88 -2.19
C THR A 30 -10.80 -2.72 -1.97
N THR A 31 -10.27 -3.30 -0.90
CA THR A 31 -8.83 -3.35 -0.65
C THR A 31 -8.21 -4.43 -1.52
N ILE A 32 -6.96 -4.21 -1.92
CA ILE A 32 -6.24 -5.04 -2.87
C ILE A 32 -4.77 -5.09 -2.43
N ALA A 33 -4.21 -6.28 -2.34
CA ALA A 33 -2.80 -6.47 -2.05
C ALA A 33 -1.93 -6.31 -3.31
N ILE A 34 -0.63 -6.11 -3.12
CA ILE A 34 0.33 -5.94 -4.22
C ILE A 34 0.47 -7.13 -5.16
N ASP A 35 0.05 -8.33 -4.74
CA ASP A 35 0.13 -9.56 -5.52
C ASP A 35 -0.80 -9.57 -6.75
N VAL A 36 -1.65 -8.56 -6.93
CA VAL A 36 -2.41 -8.34 -8.16
C VAL A 36 -1.56 -7.88 -9.35
N LEU A 37 -0.28 -7.58 -9.14
CA LEU A 37 0.67 -7.23 -10.20
C LEU A 37 1.46 -8.47 -10.67
N GLU A 38 1.71 -8.61 -11.97
CA GLU A 38 2.36 -9.77 -12.63
C GLU A 38 3.81 -10.05 -12.14
N SER A 39 4.43 -9.12 -11.42
CA SER A 39 5.86 -9.20 -11.08
C SER A 39 6.16 -8.61 -9.71
N SER A 40 5.25 -8.75 -8.75
CA SER A 40 5.47 -8.31 -7.36
C SER A 40 6.46 -9.18 -6.57
N SER A 41 7.16 -10.10 -7.22
CA SER A 41 8.12 -11.03 -6.61
C SER A 41 9.52 -10.96 -7.21
N THR A 42 9.77 -10.10 -8.21
CA THR A 42 11.08 -10.03 -8.88
C THR A 42 11.93 -8.87 -8.36
N SER A 43 13.25 -9.07 -8.40
CA SER A 43 14.31 -8.21 -7.84
C SER A 43 14.46 -6.84 -8.52
N SER A 44 13.58 -6.48 -9.45
CA SER A 44 13.60 -5.21 -10.17
C SER A 44 12.16 -4.72 -10.37
N PHE A 45 11.53 -4.28 -9.28
CA PHE A 45 10.22 -3.62 -9.31
C PHE A 45 10.28 -2.34 -10.15
N GLN A 46 10.28 -2.44 -11.47
CA GLN A 46 10.29 -1.28 -12.35
C GLN A 46 8.85 -0.76 -12.47
N PRO A 47 8.50 0.40 -11.84
CA PRO A 47 7.11 0.84 -11.78
C PRO A 47 6.50 1.01 -13.17
N SER A 48 7.25 1.55 -14.14
CA SER A 48 6.75 1.74 -15.50
C SER A 48 6.34 0.45 -16.19
N ASN A 49 6.92 -0.69 -15.80
CA ASN A 49 6.66 -2.00 -16.41
C ASN A 49 5.53 -2.76 -15.71
N ALA A 50 5.10 -2.33 -14.52
CA ALA A 50 4.04 -2.96 -13.77
C ALA A 50 2.74 -3.11 -14.59
N THR A 51 2.13 -4.29 -14.52
CA THR A 51 0.82 -4.62 -15.08
C THR A 51 0.07 -5.49 -14.10
N PHE A 52 -1.27 -5.37 -14.07
CA PHE A 52 -2.09 -6.36 -13.37
C PHE A 52 -1.90 -7.75 -13.95
N ARG A 53 -1.97 -8.78 -13.09
CA ARG A 53 -1.81 -10.17 -13.49
C ARG A 53 -2.79 -10.56 -14.59
N SER A 54 -2.32 -11.31 -15.58
CA SER A 54 -3.06 -11.68 -16.78
C SER A 54 -4.37 -12.44 -16.48
N ASP A 55 -4.39 -13.25 -15.43
CA ASP A 55 -5.54 -14.04 -14.96
C ASP A 55 -6.72 -13.19 -14.45
N ILE A 56 -6.45 -11.99 -13.93
CA ILE A 56 -7.46 -11.06 -13.37
C ILE A 56 -7.59 -9.74 -14.12
N LYS A 57 -6.61 -9.38 -14.95
CA LYS A 57 -6.49 -8.07 -15.60
C LYS A 57 -7.78 -7.68 -16.33
N VAL A 58 -8.31 -8.59 -17.14
CA VAL A 58 -9.49 -8.34 -17.99
C VAL A 58 -10.79 -8.65 -17.24
N SER A 59 -10.83 -9.73 -16.47
CA SER A 59 -12.05 -10.27 -15.86
C SER A 59 -12.46 -9.55 -14.56
N VAL A 60 -11.49 -9.01 -13.82
CA VAL A 60 -11.71 -8.39 -12.50
C VAL A 60 -11.21 -6.95 -12.47
N MET A 61 -9.93 -6.71 -12.77
CA MET A 61 -9.30 -5.41 -12.55
C MET A 61 -9.86 -4.32 -13.46
N LYS A 62 -9.93 -4.55 -14.78
CA LYS A 62 -10.50 -3.57 -15.72
C LYS A 62 -11.96 -3.19 -15.39
N PRO A 63 -12.90 -4.14 -15.17
CA PRO A 63 -14.27 -3.80 -14.77
C PRO A 63 -14.37 -3.07 -13.42
N MET A 64 -13.47 -3.37 -12.48
CA MET A 64 -13.41 -2.71 -11.18
C MET A 64 -12.91 -1.27 -11.32
N LEU A 65 -11.82 -1.02 -12.06
CA LEU A 65 -11.32 0.34 -12.32
C LEU A 65 -12.36 1.18 -13.06
N GLN A 66 -13.08 0.59 -14.03
CA GLN A 66 -14.21 1.25 -14.69
C GLN A 66 -15.29 1.68 -13.69
N PHE A 67 -15.64 0.80 -12.74
CA PHE A 67 -16.59 1.11 -11.69
C PHE A 67 -16.10 2.25 -10.79
N LEU A 68 -14.84 2.21 -10.34
CA LEU A 68 -14.25 3.26 -9.49
C LEU A 68 -14.25 4.61 -10.21
N ASN A 69 -13.85 4.65 -11.48
CA ASN A 69 -13.84 5.88 -12.28
C ASN A 69 -15.26 6.46 -12.48
N GLN A 70 -16.24 5.61 -12.79
CA GLN A 70 -17.64 6.04 -12.97
C GLN A 70 -18.30 6.53 -11.68
N THR A 71 -17.90 6.00 -10.53
CA THR A 71 -18.47 6.35 -9.22
C THR A 71 -17.67 7.42 -8.46
N LYS A 72 -16.54 7.86 -9.03
CA LYS A 72 -15.56 8.76 -8.40
C LYS A 72 -15.12 8.23 -7.03
N SER A 73 -14.91 6.91 -6.98
CA SER A 73 -14.34 6.20 -5.84
C SER A 73 -12.82 6.08 -5.98
N SER A 74 -12.16 5.55 -4.96
CA SER A 74 -10.70 5.39 -4.89
C SER A 74 -10.29 3.92 -5.02
N PHE A 75 -9.09 3.68 -5.54
CA PHE A 75 -8.42 2.39 -5.50
C PHE A 75 -7.77 2.22 -4.12
N HIS A 76 -8.24 1.27 -3.32
CA HIS A 76 -7.68 0.99 -2.00
C HIS A 76 -6.62 -0.09 -2.13
N TYR A 77 -5.42 0.20 -1.63
CA TYR A 77 -4.24 -0.60 -1.87
C TYR A 77 -3.49 -0.88 -0.57
N ASP A 78 -3.20 -2.15 -0.32
CA ASP A 78 -2.48 -2.60 0.87
C ASP A 78 -1.01 -2.72 0.49
N VAL A 79 -0.16 -1.83 1.03
CA VAL A 79 1.21 -1.63 0.57
C VAL A 79 2.18 -1.79 1.73
N TYR A 80 2.94 -2.87 1.70
CA TYR A 80 3.88 -3.22 2.75
C TYR A 80 5.30 -3.34 2.21
N PRO A 81 6.11 -2.26 2.31
CA PRO A 81 7.54 -2.32 2.04
C PRO A 81 8.25 -3.41 2.85
N TYR A 82 7.76 -3.71 4.07
CA TYR A 82 8.26 -4.82 4.88
C TYR A 82 8.31 -6.14 4.10
N PHE A 83 7.18 -6.59 3.53
CA PHE A 83 7.13 -7.87 2.82
C PHE A 83 8.01 -7.87 1.56
N ALA A 84 7.99 -6.78 0.79
CA ALA A 84 8.82 -6.67 -0.40
C ALA A 84 10.33 -6.72 -0.08
N TRP A 85 10.73 -6.14 1.05
CA TRP A 85 12.10 -6.18 1.55
C TRP A 85 12.46 -7.51 2.20
N SER A 86 11.63 -8.04 3.10
CA SER A 86 11.94 -9.22 3.92
C SER A 86 12.07 -10.50 3.08
N THR A 87 11.38 -10.59 1.94
CA THR A 87 11.55 -11.71 1.01
C THR A 87 12.83 -11.60 0.18
N ASN A 88 13.39 -10.39 0.02
CA ASN A 88 14.56 -10.11 -0.81
C ASN A 88 15.52 -9.09 -0.14
N PRO A 89 16.04 -9.34 1.08
CA PRO A 89 16.77 -8.34 1.86
C PRO A 89 18.12 -7.96 1.25
N HIS A 90 18.60 -8.73 0.28
CA HIS A 90 19.83 -8.44 -0.49
C HIS A 90 19.59 -7.56 -1.71
N VAL A 91 18.33 -7.41 -2.15
CA VAL A 91 17.95 -6.62 -3.32
C VAL A 91 17.63 -5.18 -2.92
N PHE A 92 16.86 -5.03 -1.84
CA PHE A 92 16.47 -3.74 -1.31
C PHE A 92 17.27 -3.43 -0.05
N ASP A 93 17.91 -2.27 -0.02
CA ASP A 93 18.47 -1.73 1.21
C ASP A 93 17.34 -1.54 2.24
N LEU A 94 17.59 -1.95 3.48
CA LEU A 94 16.63 -1.76 4.57
C LEU A 94 16.27 -0.28 4.73
N GLU A 95 17.24 0.63 4.58
CA GLU A 95 17.02 2.07 4.68
C GLU A 95 16.04 2.60 3.61
N TYR A 96 16.04 1.97 2.43
CA TYR A 96 15.10 2.25 1.35
C TYR A 96 13.67 1.81 1.70
N ALA A 97 13.53 0.64 2.33
CA ALA A 97 12.25 0.12 2.80
C ALA A 97 11.69 0.91 4.01
N LEU A 98 12.59 1.44 4.85
CA LEU A 98 12.27 2.19 6.06
C LEU A 98 11.98 3.69 5.84
N LEU A 99 11.87 4.16 4.59
CA LEU A 99 11.64 5.58 4.26
C LEU A 99 12.71 6.53 4.82
N LYS A 100 13.94 6.05 5.08
CA LYS A 100 15.03 6.89 5.60
C LYS A 100 15.72 7.68 4.49
N GLY A 101 15.70 7.16 3.26
CA GLY A 101 16.37 7.77 2.12
C GLY A 101 17.90 7.74 2.27
N GLY A 102 18.59 8.29 1.26
CA GLY A 102 20.06 8.32 1.20
C GLY A 102 20.55 8.16 -0.23
N GLU A 103 21.79 8.55 -0.52
CA GLU A 103 22.35 8.44 -1.88
C GLU A 103 22.45 7.00 -2.37
N LYS A 104 22.72 6.06 -1.46
CA LYS A 104 22.81 4.62 -1.75
C LYS A 104 21.45 3.93 -1.90
N SER A 105 20.37 4.62 -1.56
CA SER A 105 19.01 4.08 -1.51
C SER A 105 18.11 4.83 -2.51
N ARG A 106 18.53 4.82 -3.79
CA ARG A 106 17.81 5.48 -4.89
C ARG A 106 17.62 4.51 -6.04
N TYR A 107 16.42 4.51 -6.62
CA TYR A 107 16.11 3.78 -7.84
C TYR A 107 15.59 4.77 -8.89
N THR A 108 16.22 4.80 -10.07
CA THR A 108 15.71 5.57 -11.21
C THR A 108 15.09 4.60 -12.22
N ASP A 109 13.79 4.75 -12.45
CA ASP A 109 13.08 3.96 -13.45
C ASP A 109 13.64 4.29 -14.85
N PRO A 110 14.14 3.30 -15.61
CA PRO A 110 14.87 3.57 -16.85
C PRO A 110 13.98 4.08 -17.98
N VAL A 111 12.66 3.91 -17.89
CA VAL A 111 11.70 4.33 -18.94
C VAL A 111 11.17 5.72 -18.63
N THR A 112 10.63 5.92 -17.43
CA THR A 112 9.98 7.17 -17.02
C THR A 112 10.97 8.21 -16.51
N LYS A 113 12.20 7.80 -16.17
CA LYS A 113 13.24 8.61 -15.51
C LYS A 113 12.85 9.15 -14.14
N LEU A 114 11.72 8.69 -13.59
CA LEU A 114 11.33 9.00 -12.23
C LEU A 114 12.32 8.36 -11.26
N THR A 115 12.73 9.15 -10.27
CA THR A 115 13.64 8.69 -9.22
C THR A 115 12.88 8.51 -7.92
N TYR A 116 13.00 7.32 -7.36
CA TYR A 116 12.41 6.88 -6.10
C TYR A 116 13.49 6.86 -5.03
N THR A 117 13.18 7.42 -3.88
CA THR A 117 14.07 7.50 -2.70
C THR A 117 13.60 6.61 -1.55
N ASN A 118 12.48 5.92 -1.74
CA ASN A 118 11.93 4.93 -0.82
C ASN A 118 11.11 3.88 -1.57
N LEU A 119 11.03 2.68 -0.99
CA LEU A 119 10.33 1.55 -1.59
C LEU A 119 8.82 1.77 -1.66
N LEU A 120 8.22 2.45 -0.66
CA LEU A 120 6.78 2.70 -0.62
C LEU A 120 6.28 3.42 -1.89
N ASP A 121 6.93 4.51 -2.28
CA ASP A 121 6.58 5.27 -3.48
C ASP A 121 6.73 4.42 -4.75
N GLN A 122 7.77 3.58 -4.82
CA GLN A 122 8.00 2.68 -5.95
C GLN A 122 6.87 1.63 -6.08
N LEU A 123 6.39 1.09 -4.95
CA LEU A 123 5.28 0.13 -4.92
C LEU A 123 3.94 0.80 -5.27
N ILE A 124 3.70 2.02 -4.79
CA ILE A 124 2.50 2.80 -5.10
C ILE A 124 2.46 3.13 -6.60
N ASP A 125 3.55 3.66 -7.14
CA ASP A 125 3.59 4.06 -8.55
C ASP A 125 3.50 2.86 -9.49
N SER A 126 3.93 1.67 -9.07
CA SER A 126 3.71 0.43 -9.81
C SER A 126 2.21 0.16 -10.05
N ALA A 127 1.37 0.34 -9.04
CA ALA A 127 -0.08 0.22 -9.20
C ALA A 127 -0.66 1.36 -10.07
N ILE A 128 -0.14 2.59 -9.94
CA ILE A 128 -0.56 3.72 -10.77
C ILE A 128 -0.25 3.45 -12.25
N PHE A 129 0.96 3.01 -12.60
CA PHE A 129 1.31 2.66 -13.97
C PHE A 129 0.46 1.49 -14.51
N ALA A 130 0.16 0.49 -13.67
CA ALA A 130 -0.74 -0.59 -14.06
C ALA A 130 -2.17 -0.10 -14.36
N MET A 131 -2.71 0.84 -13.57
CA MET A 131 -3.99 1.51 -13.84
C MET A 131 -3.95 2.36 -15.12
N ASN A 132 -2.87 3.10 -15.33
CA ASN A 132 -2.67 3.93 -16.53
C ASN A 132 -2.71 3.07 -17.80
N LYS A 133 -2.04 1.91 -17.81
CA LYS A 133 -2.05 0.95 -18.94
C LYS A 133 -3.43 0.36 -19.25
N LEU A 134 -4.35 0.40 -18.29
CA LEU A 134 -5.76 0.01 -18.51
C LEU A 134 -6.66 1.20 -18.89
N GLY A 135 -6.10 2.41 -19.01
CA GLY A 135 -6.82 3.62 -19.42
C GLY A 135 -7.46 4.39 -18.28
N PHE A 136 -6.97 4.24 -17.04
CA PHE A 136 -7.55 4.88 -15.85
C PHE A 136 -6.54 5.74 -15.07
N PRO A 137 -5.97 6.79 -15.67
CA PRO A 137 -4.90 7.57 -15.03
C PRO A 137 -5.35 8.41 -13.84
N ASP A 138 -6.63 8.78 -13.79
CA ASP A 138 -7.15 9.75 -12.82
C ASP A 138 -7.80 9.11 -11.57
N ILE A 139 -7.78 7.77 -11.46
CA ILE A 139 -8.33 7.11 -10.28
C ILE A 139 -7.46 7.45 -9.06
N LYS A 140 -8.09 8.05 -8.05
CA LYS A 140 -7.47 8.35 -6.75
C LYS A 140 -7.03 7.05 -6.07
N LEU A 141 -5.89 7.09 -5.40
CA LEU A 141 -5.36 5.96 -4.64
C LEU A 141 -5.43 6.28 -3.14
N THR A 142 -5.80 5.27 -2.36
CA THR A 142 -5.78 5.29 -0.89
C THR A 142 -4.96 4.10 -0.44
N ILE A 143 -3.99 4.32 0.45
CA ILE A 143 -3.28 3.21 1.10
C ILE A 143 -4.19 2.73 2.23
N ALA A 144 -4.83 1.58 2.02
CA ALA A 144 -5.78 1.04 2.98
C ALA A 144 -5.07 0.33 4.14
N GLU A 145 -3.89 -0.23 3.91
CA GLU A 145 -3.04 -0.77 4.96
C GLU A 145 -1.56 -0.58 4.62
N THR A 146 -0.77 -0.19 5.62
CA THR A 146 0.69 -0.19 5.58
C THR A 146 1.26 -0.17 6.99
N GLY A 147 2.43 -0.75 7.22
CA GLY A 147 3.05 -0.77 8.55
C GLY A 147 4.37 -1.53 8.53
N TRP A 148 4.86 -1.86 9.73
CA TRP A 148 6.04 -2.70 9.91
C TRP A 148 5.95 -3.46 11.24
N PRO A 149 6.26 -4.76 11.29
CA PRO A 149 6.05 -5.57 12.48
C PRO A 149 7.14 -5.37 13.53
N THR A 150 6.77 -5.49 14.81
CA THR A 150 7.62 -5.22 15.97
C THR A 150 8.32 -6.46 16.53
N ALA A 151 7.91 -7.64 16.09
CA ALA A 151 8.52 -8.92 16.45
C ALA A 151 8.18 -9.99 15.39
N GLY A 152 9.03 -11.00 15.29
CA GLY A 152 8.88 -12.11 14.37
C GLY A 152 9.83 -13.26 14.75
N ASP A 153 9.66 -14.40 14.08
CA ASP A 153 10.54 -15.55 14.21
C ASP A 153 11.91 -15.30 13.54
N LYS A 154 12.86 -16.23 13.71
CA LYS A 154 14.25 -16.08 13.21
C LYS A 154 14.34 -15.83 11.70
N ASN A 155 13.38 -16.33 10.93
CA ASN A 155 13.28 -16.18 9.47
C ASN A 155 12.49 -14.93 9.05
N GLU A 156 11.88 -14.20 9.98
CA GLU A 156 11.14 -12.95 9.75
C GLU A 156 12.06 -11.75 10.02
N VAL A 157 13.12 -11.67 9.23
CA VAL A 157 14.20 -10.69 9.43
C VAL A 157 13.66 -9.26 9.43
N GLY A 158 14.26 -8.40 10.26
CA GLY A 158 13.91 -6.99 10.37
C GLY A 158 12.58 -6.67 11.06
N ALA A 159 11.80 -7.68 11.49
CA ALA A 159 10.66 -7.50 12.37
C ALA A 159 11.13 -7.19 13.80
N ASN A 160 11.20 -5.92 14.16
CA ASN A 160 11.62 -5.47 15.49
C ASN A 160 11.07 -4.07 15.79
N ILE A 161 10.97 -3.73 17.08
CA ILE A 161 10.46 -2.44 17.56
C ILE A 161 11.21 -1.25 16.93
N HIS A 162 12.53 -1.36 16.75
CA HIS A 162 13.35 -0.27 16.22
C HIS A 162 12.96 0.09 14.78
N ASN A 163 12.90 -0.90 13.88
CA ASN A 163 12.51 -0.73 12.49
C ASN A 163 11.05 -0.28 12.36
N ALA A 164 10.15 -0.84 13.17
CA ALA A 164 8.75 -0.46 13.16
C ALA A 164 8.54 1.02 13.53
N ALA A 165 9.24 1.47 14.58
CA ALA A 165 9.21 2.86 14.99
C ALA A 165 9.76 3.79 13.91
N ILE A 166 10.84 3.41 13.23
CA ILE A 166 11.40 4.19 12.12
C ILE A 166 10.40 4.31 10.98
N TYR A 167 9.89 3.17 10.49
CA TYR A 167 8.99 3.13 9.34
C TYR A 167 7.76 4.02 9.56
N ASN A 168 7.04 3.79 10.67
CA ASN A 168 5.79 4.51 10.94
C ASN A 168 6.01 6.00 11.24
N ARG A 169 7.11 6.39 11.91
CA ARG A 169 7.44 7.82 12.09
C ARG A 169 7.82 8.50 10.78
N ASN A 170 8.59 7.85 9.92
CA ASN A 170 8.96 8.39 8.62
C ASN A 170 7.75 8.48 7.68
N LEU A 171 6.85 7.51 7.74
CA LEU A 171 5.56 7.53 7.05
C LEU A 171 4.74 8.75 7.44
N VAL A 172 4.54 8.97 8.75
CA VAL A 172 3.82 10.16 9.25
C VAL A 172 4.52 11.45 8.79
N ARG A 173 5.85 11.54 8.92
CA ARG A 173 6.61 12.72 8.46
C ARG A 173 6.40 13.00 6.98
N LYS A 174 6.44 11.96 6.13
CA LYS A 174 6.22 12.09 4.68
C LYS A 174 4.81 12.59 4.37
N LEU A 175 3.80 12.02 5.02
CA LEU A 175 2.39 12.33 4.75
C LEU A 175 1.97 13.70 5.27
N SER A 176 2.60 14.16 6.35
CA SER A 176 2.33 15.48 6.96
C SER A 176 3.26 16.59 6.48
N ALA A 177 4.17 16.29 5.54
CA ALA A 177 5.11 17.25 4.98
C ALA A 177 4.38 18.44 4.35
N LYS A 178 4.95 19.63 4.52
CA LYS A 178 4.51 20.88 3.91
C LYS A 178 5.69 21.50 3.15
N PRO A 179 5.63 21.60 1.81
CA PRO A 179 4.53 21.18 0.93
C PRO A 179 4.36 19.66 0.87
N LEU A 180 3.18 19.22 0.43
CA LEU A 180 2.86 17.81 0.22
C LEU A 180 3.84 17.19 -0.77
N VAL A 181 4.34 15.98 -0.46
CA VAL A 181 5.33 15.29 -1.30
C VAL A 181 4.66 14.49 -2.43
N GLY A 182 3.62 13.71 -2.11
CA GLY A 182 3.03 12.75 -3.05
C GLY A 182 4.00 11.61 -3.38
N THR A 183 3.95 11.10 -4.61
CA THR A 183 4.92 10.15 -5.18
C THR A 183 5.59 10.75 -6.42
N PRO A 184 6.70 10.19 -6.95
CA PRO A 184 7.29 10.66 -8.20
C PRO A 184 6.30 10.73 -9.38
N ALA A 185 5.40 9.76 -9.55
CA ALA A 185 4.40 9.78 -10.63
C ALA A 185 3.18 10.69 -10.33
N ARG A 186 2.93 11.04 -9.06
CA ARG A 186 1.85 11.93 -8.63
C ARG A 186 2.36 12.94 -7.58
N PRO A 187 3.23 13.89 -7.98
CA PRO A 187 3.85 14.83 -7.04
C PRO A 187 2.79 15.77 -6.44
N GLY A 188 2.92 16.06 -5.14
CA GLY A 188 2.02 16.96 -4.42
C GLY A 188 0.59 16.45 -4.19
N VAL A 189 0.27 15.22 -4.62
CA VAL A 189 -1.07 14.63 -4.44
C VAL A 189 -1.18 14.02 -3.04
N VAL A 190 -2.29 14.33 -2.35
CA VAL A 190 -2.64 13.68 -1.08
C VAL A 190 -2.98 12.21 -1.33
N ILE A 191 -2.34 11.31 -0.59
CA ILE A 191 -2.65 9.88 -0.57
C ILE A 191 -3.12 9.54 0.85
N PRO A 192 -4.46 9.48 1.10
CA PRO A 192 -4.97 9.03 2.38
C PRO A 192 -4.38 7.66 2.71
N THR A 193 -3.89 7.51 3.95
CA THR A 193 -3.12 6.34 4.37
C THR A 193 -3.54 5.91 5.76
N PHE A 194 -3.76 4.61 5.92
CA PHE A 194 -4.09 3.99 7.20
C PHE A 194 -2.92 3.12 7.66
N ILE A 195 -2.45 3.37 8.87
CA ILE A 195 -1.39 2.58 9.50
C ILE A 195 -2.02 1.31 10.06
N PHE A 196 -1.51 0.16 9.61
CA PHE A 196 -1.83 -1.14 10.15
C PHE A 196 -0.82 -1.49 11.26
N ALA A 197 -1.24 -1.65 12.52
CA ALA A 197 -2.58 -1.48 13.07
C ALA A 197 -2.56 -0.77 14.43
N LEU A 198 -3.73 -0.51 15.02
CA LEU A 198 -3.80 0.13 16.32
C LEU A 198 -3.21 -0.75 17.42
N PHE A 199 -3.57 -2.04 17.47
CA PHE A 199 -3.15 -2.97 18.52
C PHE A 199 -2.45 -4.20 17.95
N ASN A 200 -1.64 -4.86 18.79
CA ASN A 200 -1.23 -6.24 18.55
C ASN A 200 -2.44 -7.19 18.64
N GLU A 201 -2.63 -8.03 17.63
CA GLU A 201 -3.80 -8.91 17.50
C GLU A 201 -3.39 -10.38 17.76
N ASN A 202 -3.46 -10.81 19.01
CA ASN A 202 -2.92 -12.11 19.47
C ASN A 202 -3.63 -13.35 18.89
N GLN A 203 -4.82 -13.20 18.31
CA GLN A 203 -5.58 -14.29 17.69
C GLN A 203 -5.30 -14.45 16.19
N LYS A 204 -4.45 -13.61 15.58
CA LYS A 204 -4.16 -13.73 14.16
C LYS A 204 -3.41 -15.04 13.86
N PRO A 205 -3.88 -15.82 12.88
CA PRO A 205 -3.19 -17.03 12.43
C PRO A 205 -1.94 -16.65 11.63
N GLY A 206 -1.10 -17.64 11.33
CA GLY A 206 0.07 -17.45 10.47
C GLY A 206 1.35 -17.09 11.22
N PRO A 207 2.32 -16.47 10.54
CA PRO A 207 3.65 -16.16 11.09
C PRO A 207 3.59 -15.29 12.34
N THR A 208 4.69 -15.24 13.10
CA THR A 208 4.74 -14.46 14.35
C THR A 208 4.54 -12.98 14.10
N THR A 209 5.03 -12.45 12.98
CA THR A 209 4.78 -11.04 12.62
C THR A 209 3.30 -10.65 12.61
N GLU A 210 2.39 -11.54 12.20
CA GLU A 210 0.94 -11.25 12.14
C GLU A 210 0.38 -10.76 13.48
N ARG A 211 0.96 -11.19 14.60
CA ARG A 211 0.51 -10.82 15.96
C ARG A 211 1.15 -9.52 16.49
N HIS A 212 2.01 -8.87 15.69
CA HIS A 212 2.94 -7.84 16.16
C HIS A 212 3.02 -6.61 15.24
N TRP A 213 1.89 -6.11 14.73
CA TRP A 213 1.83 -4.88 13.89
C TRP A 213 1.35 -3.63 14.64
N GLY A 214 0.96 -3.77 15.91
CA GLY A 214 0.32 -2.73 16.69
C GLY A 214 1.21 -1.52 16.99
N LEU A 215 0.63 -0.33 16.92
CA LEU A 215 1.20 0.87 17.55
C LEU A 215 1.17 0.75 19.09
N PHE A 216 0.17 0.02 19.62
CA PHE A 216 -0.07 -0.19 21.04
C PHE A 216 -0.17 -1.68 21.39
N TYR A 217 0.18 -2.01 22.62
CA TYR A 217 -0.21 -3.27 23.24
C TYR A 217 -1.70 -3.24 23.62
N PRO A 218 -2.36 -4.40 23.82
CA PRO A 218 -3.76 -4.45 24.22
C PRO A 218 -4.08 -3.76 25.56
N ASN A 219 -3.07 -3.53 26.41
CA ASN A 219 -3.18 -2.77 27.66
C ASN A 219 -3.03 -1.25 27.45
N GLU A 220 -3.14 -0.78 26.21
CA GLU A 220 -3.07 0.64 25.79
C GLU A 220 -1.70 1.30 25.98
N THR A 221 -0.68 0.57 26.43
CA THR A 221 0.68 1.08 26.45
C THR A 221 1.28 1.09 25.05
N GLN A 222 2.07 2.11 24.73
CA GLN A 222 2.72 2.24 23.43
C GLN A 222 3.80 1.16 23.24
N VAL A 223 3.80 0.48 22.09
CA VAL A 223 4.91 -0.42 21.72
C VAL A 223 6.18 0.41 21.44
N TYR A 224 5.99 1.58 20.84
CA TYR A 224 6.99 2.63 20.68
C TYR A 224 6.29 3.99 20.62
N LYS A 225 6.99 5.04 21.05
CA LYS A 225 6.46 6.41 20.99
C LYS A 225 6.20 6.83 19.53
N ILE A 226 5.01 7.31 19.21
CA ILE A 226 4.66 7.86 17.90
C ILE A 226 3.69 9.03 18.07
N THR A 227 3.83 10.05 17.22
CA THR A 227 2.89 11.17 17.11
C THR A 227 2.27 11.12 15.72
N LEU A 228 0.95 11.21 15.60
CA LEU A 228 0.23 11.09 14.32
C LEU A 228 -0.15 12.45 13.70
N ASN A 229 0.03 13.56 14.44
CA ASN A 229 -0.31 14.91 13.95
C ASN A 229 0.73 15.49 12.97
N GLY A 230 1.85 14.79 12.73
CA GLY A 230 2.90 15.27 11.83
C GLY A 230 3.89 16.25 12.44
N GLU A 231 3.86 16.46 13.76
CA GLU A 231 4.79 17.32 14.53
C GLU A 231 5.81 16.49 15.33
#